data_AF-A0A533IDL2-F1
#
_entry.id   AF-A0A533IDL2-F1
#
_cell.length_a   1.000
_cell.length_b   1.000
_cell.length_c   1.000
_cell.angle_alpha   90.00
_cell.angle_beta   90.00
_cell.angle_gamma   90.00
#
_symmetry.space_group_name_H-M   'P 1'
#
loop_
_entity.id
_entity.type
_entity.pdbx_description
1 polymer ?
#
loop_
_entity_poly.entity_id
_entity_poly.type
_entity_poly.pdbx_seq_one_letter_code
_entity_poly.pdbx_strand_id
1 'polypeptide(L)'
;MRRLSIALLLSSANDEVTLQSVPEEDLDENLRAMTGPEREAYVSQQMQTRSVLEVEMADLVRQRNDYLAETTSETQGNSFDRSVKDLLITQWQ
;
A
#
# COMPACT_ATOMS: atom_id res chain seq x y z
N MET A 1 -11.68 -16.94 20.32
CA MET A 1 -11.05 -15.63 20.64
C MET A 1 -10.24 -15.22 19.43
N ARG A 2 -10.47 -14.01 18.89
CA ARG A 2 -9.63 -13.45 17.82
C ARG A 2 -8.40 -12.85 18.51
N ARG A 3 -7.23 -13.46 18.31
CA ARG A 3 -5.96 -12.87 18.74
C ARG A 3 -5.72 -11.62 17.89
N LEU A 4 -5.45 -10.50 18.53
CA LEU A 4 -5.18 -9.22 17.93
C LEU A 4 -3.68 -9.14 17.62
N SER A 5 -3.36 -9.24 16.33
CA SER A 5 -2.01 -9.06 15.83
C SER A 5 -1.61 -7.60 15.77
N ILE A 6 -0.30 -7.34 15.79
CA ILE A 6 0.30 -6.01 15.58
C ILE A 6 -0.32 -5.32 14.35
N ALA A 7 -0.53 -6.06 13.26
CA ALA A 7 -1.14 -5.55 12.03
C ALA A 7 -2.58 -5.00 12.25
N LEU A 8 -3.35 -5.57 13.17
CA LEU A 8 -4.72 -5.14 13.48
C LEU A 8 -4.73 -3.93 14.42
N LEU A 9 -3.78 -3.87 15.38
CA LEU A 9 -3.56 -2.70 16.24
C LEU A 9 -3.04 -1.48 15.44
N LEU A 10 -2.27 -1.72 14.38
CA LEU A 10 -1.78 -0.67 13.49
C LEU A 10 -2.83 -0.21 12.47
N SER A 11 -3.83 -1.05 12.16
CA SER A 11 -4.93 -0.76 11.23
C SER A 11 -5.98 0.19 11.82
N SER A 12 -6.10 0.25 13.14
CA SER A 12 -7.07 1.10 13.84
C SER A 12 -6.62 2.55 13.98
N ALA A 13 -5.69 3.03 13.14
CA ALA A 13 -5.32 4.44 13.09
C ALA A 13 -6.50 5.40 12.77
N ASN A 14 -7.68 4.87 12.41
CA ASN A 14 -8.93 5.61 12.27
C ASN A 14 -9.93 5.45 13.44
N ASP A 15 -9.71 4.52 14.37
CA ASP A 15 -10.52 4.33 15.57
C ASP A 15 -9.62 3.98 16.76
N GLU A 16 -9.60 4.88 17.73
CA GLU A 16 -8.70 5.08 18.88
C GLU A 16 -8.44 3.86 19.81
N VAL A 17 -7.99 2.72 19.28
CA VAL A 17 -7.56 1.57 20.09
C VAL A 17 -6.14 1.83 20.57
N THR A 18 -6.03 2.38 21.77
CA THR A 18 -4.74 2.52 22.47
C THR A 18 -4.26 1.14 22.93
N LEU A 19 -2.95 0.88 22.85
CA LEU A 19 -2.34 -0.39 23.30
C LEU A 19 -2.76 -0.80 24.73
N GLN A 20 -3.03 0.18 25.59
CA GLN A 20 -3.45 -0.03 26.97
C GLN A 20 -4.91 -0.48 27.12
N SER A 21 -5.73 -0.31 26.07
CA SER A 21 -7.12 -0.79 26.03
C SER A 21 -7.22 -2.27 25.59
N VAL A 22 -6.10 -2.87 25.21
CA VAL A 22 -6.03 -4.25 24.71
C VAL A 22 -5.69 -5.21 25.85
N PRO A 23 -6.58 -6.18 26.18
CA PRO A 23 -6.27 -7.21 27.16
C PRO A 23 -5.06 -8.05 26.74
N GLU A 24 -4.22 -8.44 27.69
CA GLU A 24 -3.01 -9.20 27.37
C GLU A 24 -3.30 -10.56 26.73
N GLU A 25 -4.43 -11.18 27.08
CA GLU A 25 -4.92 -12.43 26.51
C GLU A 25 -5.25 -12.34 25.02
N ASP A 26 -5.48 -11.13 24.50
CA ASP A 26 -5.76 -10.89 23.10
C ASP A 26 -4.50 -10.54 22.30
N LEU A 27 -3.40 -10.16 22.94
CA LEU A 27 -2.14 -9.86 22.25
C LEU A 27 -1.48 -11.11 21.68
N ASP A 28 -0.65 -10.97 20.65
CA ASP A 28 0.18 -12.09 20.20
C ASP A 28 1.27 -12.43 21.23
N GLU A 29 1.75 -13.68 21.22
CA GLU A 29 2.68 -14.23 22.22
C GLU A 29 3.96 -13.39 22.35
N ASN A 30 4.48 -12.89 21.23
CA ASN A 30 5.65 -12.02 21.19
C ASN A 30 5.41 -10.68 21.91
N LEU A 31 4.21 -10.11 21.82
CA LEU A 31 3.88 -8.86 22.51
C LEU A 31 3.62 -9.08 23.99
N ARG A 32 3.00 -10.21 24.37
CA ARG A 32 2.79 -10.59 25.77
C ARG A 32 4.10 -10.78 26.52
N ALA A 33 5.13 -11.30 25.83
CA ALA A 33 6.46 -11.48 26.40
C ALA A 33 7.20 -10.15 26.67
N MET A 34 6.77 -9.04 26.05
CA MET A 34 7.35 -7.71 26.27
C MET A 34 6.71 -7.00 27.46
N THR A 35 7.51 -6.24 28.20
CA THR A 35 7.01 -5.29 29.20
C THR A 35 6.20 -4.17 28.54
N GLY A 36 5.36 -3.46 29.29
CA GLY A 36 4.58 -2.33 28.77
C GLY A 36 5.41 -1.30 27.98
N PRO A 37 6.54 -0.80 28.54
CA PRO A 37 7.42 0.13 27.83
C PRO A 37 8.08 -0.46 26.58
N GLU A 38 8.51 -1.73 26.61
CA GLU A 38 9.09 -2.41 25.43
C GLU A 38 8.04 -2.59 24.34
N ARG A 39 6.80 -2.89 24.71
CA ARG A 39 5.67 -3.06 23.80
C ARG A 39 5.32 -1.76 23.10
N GLU A 40 5.26 -0.65 23.84
CA GLU A 40 5.03 0.69 23.29
C GLU A 40 6.15 1.10 22.32
N ALA A 41 7.41 0.88 22.70
CA ALA A 41 8.56 1.16 21.85
C ALA A 41 8.54 0.32 20.57
N TYR A 42 8.22 -0.97 20.69
CA TYR A 42 8.13 -1.87 19.55
C TYR A 42 7.04 -1.45 18.57
N VAL A 43 5.83 -1.15 19.05
CA VAL A 43 4.74 -0.71 18.17
C VAL A 43 5.03 0.65 17.54
N SER A 44 5.62 1.59 18.29
CA SER A 44 6.07 2.87 17.74
C SER A 44 7.08 2.68 16.60
N GLN A 45 8.04 1.77 16.75
CA GLN A 45 8.97 1.42 15.67
C GLN A 45 8.22 0.85 14.45
N GLN A 46 7.27 -0.07 14.66
CA GLN A 46 6.47 -0.64 13.55
C GLN A 46 5.63 0.44 12.84
N MET A 47 5.08 1.41 13.57
CA MET A 47 4.37 2.56 12.98
C MET A 47 5.30 3.41 12.10
N GLN A 48 6.52 3.68 12.56
CA GLN A 48 7.49 4.45 11.79
C GLN A 48 7.92 3.70 10.53
N THR A 49 8.22 2.39 10.64
CA THR A 49 8.53 1.54 9.48
C THR A 49 7.37 1.52 8.49
N ARG A 50 6.13 1.39 8.95
CA ARG A 50 4.94 1.44 8.10
C ARG A 50 4.85 2.76 7.35
N SER A 51 5.03 3.89 8.04
CA SER A 51 4.96 5.21 7.41
C SER A 51 6.01 5.40 6.31
N VAL A 52 7.24 4.93 6.54
CA VAL A 52 8.31 4.96 5.52
C VAL A 52 7.93 4.12 4.30
N LEU A 53 7.45 2.89 4.52
CA LEU A 53 7.03 2.01 3.44
C LEU A 53 5.84 2.59 2.65
N GLU A 54 4.89 3.25 3.31
CA GLU A 54 3.76 3.90 2.62
C GLU A 54 4.21 5.03 1.70
N VAL A 55 5.21 5.82 2.11
CA VAL A 55 5.84 6.85 1.27
C VAL A 55 6.53 6.20 0.07
N GLU A 56 7.32 5.15 0.28
CA GLU A 56 8.00 4.42 -0.79
C GLU A 56 7.01 3.81 -1.80
N MET A 57 5.91 3.21 -1.32
CA MET A 57 4.87 2.68 -2.18
C MET A 57 4.19 3.78 -3.01
N ALA A 58 3.90 4.94 -2.40
CA ALA A 58 3.31 6.07 -3.11
C ALA A 58 4.26 6.56 -4.23
N ASP A 59 5.56 6.62 -3.95
CA ASP A 59 6.57 7.00 -4.93
C ASP A 59 6.71 5.98 -6.07
N LEU A 60 6.67 4.69 -5.78
CA LEU A 60 6.68 3.63 -6.80
C LEU A 60 5.42 3.67 -7.67
N VAL A 61 4.25 3.90 -7.06
CA VAL A 61 2.98 4.05 -7.80
C VAL A 61 3.04 5.25 -8.75
N ARG A 62 3.61 6.38 -8.29
CA ARG A 62 3.83 7.57 -9.12
C ARG A 62 4.77 7.26 -10.29
N GLN A 63 5.94 6.68 -10.03
CA GLN A 63 6.90 6.29 -11.07
C GLN A 63 6.29 5.36 -12.12
N ARG A 64 5.50 4.36 -11.68
CA ARG A 64 4.77 3.48 -12.57
C ARG A 64 3.78 4.26 -13.45
N ASN A 65 3.02 5.18 -12.86
CA ASN A 65 2.06 5.98 -13.60
C ASN A 65 2.74 6.88 -14.64
N ASP A 66 3.88 7.50 -14.27
CA ASP A 66 4.68 8.33 -15.18
C ASP A 66 5.22 7.49 -16.35
N TYR A 67 5.79 6.32 -16.07
CA TYR A 67 6.26 5.39 -17.10
C TYR A 67 5.14 4.91 -18.03
N LEU A 68 3.96 4.61 -17.49
CA LEU A 68 2.79 4.23 -18.29
C LEU A 68 2.30 5.39 -19.16
N ALA A 69 2.34 6.63 -18.64
CA ALA A 69 1.98 7.82 -19.42
C ALA A 69 2.97 8.07 -20.55
N GLU A 70 4.28 7.96 -20.28
CA GLU A 70 5.36 8.06 -21.28
C GLU A 70 5.18 6.99 -22.35
N THR A 71 5.07 5.72 -21.96
CA THR A 71 4.88 4.60 -22.89
C THR A 71 3.61 4.78 -23.71
N THR A 72 2.49 5.19 -23.10
CA THR A 72 1.24 5.44 -23.82
C THR A 72 1.39 6.60 -24.82
N SER A 73 2.14 7.65 -24.46
CA SER A 73 2.42 8.79 -25.35
C SER A 73 3.30 8.39 -26.53
N GLU A 74 4.29 7.51 -26.32
CA GLU A 74 5.15 6.95 -27.36
C GLU A 74 4.36 6.00 -28.30
N THR A 75 3.45 5.21 -27.75
CA THR A 75 2.62 4.27 -28.52
C THR A 75 1.54 5.00 -29.36
N GLN A 76 1.09 6.19 -28.92
CA GLN A 76 0.25 7.06 -29.75
C GLN A 76 1.02 7.67 -30.95
N GLY A 77 2.35 7.56 -30.97
CA GLY A 77 3.23 7.94 -32.07
C GLY A 77 3.27 6.95 -33.24
N ASN A 78 2.70 5.74 -33.12
CA ASN A 78 2.53 4.83 -34.24
C ASN A 78 1.37 5.28 -35.14
N SER A 79 1.56 6.42 -35.80
CA SER A 79 0.64 7.00 -36.79
C SER A 79 0.33 6.02 -37.93
N PHE A 80 1.25 5.09 -38.20
CA PHE A 80 1.06 4.01 -39.17
C PHE A 80 -0.08 3.07 -38.76
N ASP A 81 -0.08 2.55 -37.54
CA ASP A 81 -1.12 1.60 -37.07
C ASP A 81 -2.49 2.27 -37.00
N ARG A 82 -2.55 3.56 -36.64
CA ARG A 82 -3.78 4.36 -36.69
C ARG A 82 -4.26 4.57 -38.13
N SER A 83 -3.35 4.90 -39.05
CA SER A 83 -3.68 5.10 -40.47
C SER A 83 -4.13 3.79 -41.15
N VAL A 84 -3.51 2.66 -40.81
CA VAL A 84 -3.91 1.33 -41.29
C VAL A 84 -5.29 0.95 -40.75
N LYS A 85 -5.56 1.23 -39.47
CA LYS A 85 -6.88 1.01 -38.87
C LYS A 85 -7.97 1.85 -39.56
N ASP A 86 -7.73 3.14 -39.77
CA ASP A 86 -8.68 4.03 -40.44
C ASP A 86 -8.94 3.61 -41.90
N LEU A 87 -7.89 3.15 -42.60
CA LEU A 87 -8.01 2.61 -43.96
C LEU A 87 -8.86 1.32 -44.01
N LEU A 88 -8.64 0.40 -43.07
CA LEU A 88 -9.41 -0.84 -42.99
C LEU A 88 -10.88 -0.59 -42.64
N ILE A 89 -11.18 0.36 -41.75
CA ILE A 89 -12.56 0.75 -41.43
C ILE A 89 -13.28 1.32 -42.67
N THR A 90 -12.56 2.10 -43.48
CA THR A 90 -13.10 2.72 -44.70
C THR A 90 -13.35 1.70 -45.82
N GLN A 91 -12.56 0.63 -45.91
CA GLN A 91 -12.70 -0.40 -46.95
C GLN A 91 -13.82 -1.42 -46.71
N TRP A 92 -14.33 -1.51 -45.48
CA TRP A 92 -15.33 -2.52 -45.08
C TRP A 92 -16.73 -1.92 -44.84
N GLN A 93 -16.98 -0.69 -45.32
CA GLN A 93 -18.30 -0.10 -45.53
C GLN A 93 -18.67 -0.14 -47.01
#